data_AF-A0A7X8D0B8-F1
#
_entry.id   AF-A0A7X8D0B8-F1
#
_cell.length_a   1.000
_cell.length_b   1.000
_cell.length_c   1.000
_cell.angle_alpha   90.00
_cell.angle_beta   90.00
_cell.angle_gamma   90.00
#
_symmetry.space_group_name_H-M   'P 1'
#
loop_
_entity.id
_entity.type
_entity.pdbx_description
1 polymer ?
#
loop_
_entity_poly.entity_id
_entity_poly.type
_entity_poly.pdbx_seq_one_letter_code
_entity_poly.pdbx_strand_id
1 'polypeptide(L)' 'MSRRRNCDNCNLLRGYKGRTVFIKFKCPTYFGTAGRILDVRNNLVILEYVYGGTSITCCDNICYVVPIYGPGIQ' A
#
# COMPACT_ATOMS: atom_id res chain seq x y z
N MET A 1 19.89 20.05 -11.51
CA MET A 1 19.83 18.85 -10.65
C MET A 1 18.63 18.01 -11.11
N SER A 2 18.89 16.80 -11.62
CA SER A 2 17.93 15.96 -12.35
C SER A 2 16.68 15.64 -11.51
N ARG A 3 15.48 15.90 -12.06
CA ARG A 3 14.17 15.51 -11.51
C ARG A 3 14.07 13.98 -11.50
N ARG A 4 14.61 13.31 -10.47
CA ARG A 4 14.11 11.97 -10.13
C ARG A 4 12.62 12.14 -9.88
N ARG A 5 11.76 11.59 -10.75
CA ARG A 5 10.32 11.46 -10.46
C ARG A 5 10.25 10.84 -9.07
N ASN A 6 9.80 11.59 -8.07
CA ASN A 6 9.49 11.01 -6.78
C ASN A 6 8.53 9.86 -7.07
N CYS A 7 8.93 8.63 -6.76
CA CYS A 7 8.02 7.50 -6.77
C CYS A 7 6.96 7.79 -5.69
N ASP A 8 5.88 8.44 -6.08
CA ASP A 8 4.80 8.82 -5.19
C ASP A 8 3.93 7.59 -4.95
N ASN A 9 4.34 6.83 -3.93
CA ASN A 9 3.63 5.63 -3.51
C ASN A 9 2.17 5.93 -3.15
N CYS A 10 1.86 7.13 -2.65
CA CYS A 10 0.51 7.52 -2.31
C CYS A 10 -0.35 7.68 -3.57
N ASN A 11 0.17 8.31 -4.61
CA ASN A 11 -0.53 8.37 -5.91
C ASN A 11 -0.73 6.99 -6.53
N LEU A 12 0.25 6.09 -6.43
CA LEU A 12 0.08 4.70 -6.86
C LEU A 12 -1.02 3.99 -6.06
N LEU A 13 -1.01 4.09 -4.73
CA LEU A 13 -1.95 3.43 -3.83
C LEU A 13 -3.39 3.95 -3.98
N ARG A 14 -3.57 5.22 -4.36
CA ARG A 14 -4.90 5.77 -4.72
C ARG A 14 -5.56 4.97 -5.84
N GLY A 15 -4.77 4.53 -6.83
CA GLY A 15 -5.25 3.66 -7.92
C GLY A 15 -5.62 2.24 -7.48
N TYR A 16 -5.24 1.84 -6.25
CA TYR A 16 -5.55 0.55 -5.67
C TYR A 16 -6.68 0.61 -4.62
N LYS A 17 -7.37 1.74 -4.47
CA LYS A 17 -8.52 1.83 -3.56
C LYS A 17 -9.55 0.73 -3.85
N GLY A 18 -9.95 0.02 -2.80
CA GLY A 18 -10.84 -1.14 -2.87
C GLY A 18 -10.17 -2.46 -3.24
N ARG A 19 -8.90 -2.45 -3.67
CA ARG A 19 -8.16 -3.67 -4.08
C ARG A 19 -7.34 -4.23 -2.93
N THR A 20 -7.19 -5.55 -2.95
CA THR A 20 -6.25 -6.26 -2.08
C THR A 20 -4.83 -6.16 -2.65
N VAL A 21 -3.89 -5.77 -1.80
CA VAL A 21 -2.48 -5.57 -2.16
C VAL A 21 -1.59 -6.20 -1.09
N PHE A 22 -0.37 -6.55 -1.50
CA PHE A 22 0.75 -6.78 -0.58
C PHE A 22 1.58 -5.50 -0.48
N ILE A 23 1.83 -5.02 0.73
CA ILE A 23 2.69 -3.87 1.01
C ILE A 23 3.94 -4.35 1.73
N LYS A 24 5.11 -4.01 1.20
CA LYS A 24 6.39 -4.13 1.91
C LYS A 24 6.79 -2.78 2.48
N PHE A 25 7.05 -2.72 3.78
CA PHE A 25 7.52 -1.51 4.45
C PHE A 25 9.04 -1.37 4.37
N LYS A 26 9.53 -0.14 4.50
CA LYS A 26 10.98 0.18 4.58
C LYS A 26 11.55 -0.23 5.94
N CYS A 27 10.80 -0.03 7.02
CA CYS A 27 11.23 -0.43 8.36
C CYS A 27 11.30 -1.97 8.47
N PRO A 28 12.44 -2.55 8.89
CA PRO A 28 12.66 -4.00 8.92
C PRO A 28 11.73 -4.73 9.90
N THR A 29 11.20 -4.03 10.90
CA THR A 29 10.29 -4.59 11.93
C THR A 29 8.95 -5.06 11.35
N TYR A 30 8.53 -4.56 10.20
CA TYR A 30 7.29 -4.96 9.56
C TYR A 30 7.63 -5.81 8.33
N PHE A 31 7.44 -7.13 8.44
CA PHE A 31 7.85 -8.10 7.42
C PHE A 31 7.13 -7.92 6.06
N GLY A 32 6.12 -7.06 5.99
CA GLY A 32 5.23 -6.85 4.86
C GLY A 32 3.86 -7.41 5.22
N THR A 33 2.81 -6.92 4.60
CA THR A 33 1.44 -7.30 4.96
C THR A 33 0.51 -7.30 3.75
N ALA A 34 -0.51 -8.15 3.79
CA ALA A 34 -1.57 -8.18 2.80
C ALA A 34 -2.83 -7.55 3.37
N GLY A 35 -3.48 -6.71 2.57
CA GLY A 35 -4.73 -6.07 2.98
C GLY A 35 -5.41 -5.31 1.85
N ARG A 36 -6.64 -4.89 2.10
CA ARG A 36 -7.45 -4.09 1.20
C ARG A 36 -7.23 -2.60 1.47
N ILE A 37 -6.95 -1.83 0.42
CA ILE A 37 -6.83 -0.37 0.54
C ILE A 37 -8.22 0.22 0.75
N LEU A 38 -8.48 0.77 1.94
CA LEU A 38 -9.75 1.44 2.24
C LEU A 38 -9.74 2.86 1.69
N ASP A 39 -8.66 3.59 1.94
CA ASP A 39 -8.53 4.98 1.53
C ASP A 39 -7.06 5.44 1.54
N VAL A 40 -6.78 6.54 0.84
CA VAL A 40 -5.47 7.20 0.86
C VAL A 40 -5.68 8.70 1.01
N ARG A 41 -5.16 9.30 2.09
CA ARG A 41 -5.34 10.71 2.43
C ARG A 41 -4.00 11.36 2.68
N ASN A 42 -3.67 12.40 1.92
CA ASN A 42 -2.36 13.07 2.00
C ASN A 42 -1.23 12.04 1.86
N ASN A 43 -0.44 11.83 2.92
CA ASN A 43 0.65 10.85 3.01
C ASN A 43 0.25 9.57 3.76
N LEU A 44 -1.04 9.33 4.05
CA LEU A 44 -1.50 8.19 4.83
C LEU A 44 -2.27 7.21 3.94
N VAL A 45 -1.95 5.93 4.07
CA VAL A 45 -2.75 4.81 3.57
C VAL A 45 -3.49 4.15 4.72
N ILE A 46 -4.78 3.88 4.50
CA ILE A 46 -5.63 3.11 5.40
C ILE A 46 -5.84 1.74 4.77
N LEU A 47 -5.36 0.70 5.46
CA LEU A 47 -5.36 -0.67 4.97
C LEU A 47 -6.10 -1.56 5.97
N GLU A 48 -7.06 -2.33 5.49
CA GLU A 48 -7.72 -3.41 6.23
C GLU A 48 -6.97 -4.71 5.99
N TYR A 49 -6.46 -5.37 7.02
CA TYR A 49 -5.73 -6.62 6.87
C TYR A 49 -6.65 -7.78 6.45
N VAL A 50 -6.11 -8.73 5.68
CA VAL A 50 -6.87 -9.93 5.26
C VAL A 50 -7.38 -10.75 6.45
N TYR A 51 -6.66 -10.76 7.58
CA TYR A 51 -7.04 -11.47 8.81
C TYR A 51 -7.72 -10.57 9.86
N GLY A 52 -8.18 -9.38 9.45
CA GLY A 52 -8.83 -8.42 10.34
C GLY A 52 -7.88 -7.43 10.99
N GLY A 53 -8.44 -6.28 11.38
CA GLY A 53 -7.71 -5.13 11.89
C GLY A 53 -7.45 -4.07 10.81
N THR A 54 -7.30 -2.82 11.25
CA THR A 54 -6.98 -1.68 10.37
C THR A 54 -5.61 -1.15 10.71
N SER A 55 -4.82 -0.83 9.69
CA SER A 55 -3.57 -0.10 9.82
C SER A 55 -3.64 1.23 9.11
N ILE A 56 -2.97 2.21 9.70
CA ILE A 56 -2.74 3.51 9.11
C ILE A 56 -1.23 3.66 9.02
N THR A 57 -0.71 3.88 7.81
CA THR A 57 0.73 3.98 7.60
C THR A 57 1.07 5.09 6.62
N CYS A 58 2.22 5.73 6.82
CA CYS A 58 2.71 6.73 5.88
C CYS A 58 3.14 6.08 4.56
N CYS A 59 2.77 6.65 3.42
CA CYS A 59 3.22 6.19 2.10
C CYS A 59 4.75 6.24 1.96
N ASP A 60 5.39 7.18 2.64
CA ASP A 60 6.85 7.28 2.72
C ASP A 60 7.51 6.08 3.38
N ASN A 61 6.79 5.32 4.21
CA ASN A 61 7.31 4.11 4.85
C ASN A 61 7.13 2.86 3.97
N ILE A 62 6.59 3.00 2.76
CA ILE A 62 6.36 1.88 1.83
C ILE A 62 7.57 1.75 0.91
N CYS A 63 8.09 0.53 0.81
CA CYS A 63 9.17 0.17 -0.10
C CYS A 63 8.60 -0.16 -1.48
N TYR A 64 7.63 -1.08 -1.53
CA TYR A 64 6.89 -1.41 -2.75
C TYR A 64 5.49 -1.95 -2.42
N VAL A 65 4.63 -1.96 -3.43
CA VAL A 65 3.29 -2.54 -3.37
C VAL A 65 3.06 -3.43 -4.59
N VAL A 66 2.40 -4.58 -4.39
CA VAL A 66 2.00 -5.50 -5.45
C VAL A 66 0.50 -5.77 -5.32
N PRO A 67 -0.30 -5.60 -6.39
CA PRO A 67 -1.69 -6.02 -6.36
C PRO A 67 -1.78 -7.55 -6.23
N ILE A 68 -2.57 -8.02 -5.26
CA ILE A 68 -2.89 -9.43 -5.14
C ILE A 68 -4.17 -9.63 -5.94
N TYR A 69 -4.07 -10.30 -7.08
CA TYR A 69 -5.26 -10.82 -7.77
C TYR A 69 -5.80 -11.94 -6.88
N GLY A 70 -6.97 -11.71 -6.28
CA GLY A 70 -7.69 -12.78 -5.59
C GLY A 70 -8.01 -13.91 -6.57
N PRO A 71 -8.27 -15.13 -6.07
CA PRO A 71 -8.78 -16.20 -6.93
C PRO A 71 -10.14 -15.76 -7.47
N GLY A 72 -10.23 -15.34 -8.73
CA GLY A 72 -11.52 -15.05 -9.36
C GLY A 72 -11.62 -13.94 -10.39
N ILE A 73 -10.53 -13.32 -10.88
CA ILE A 73 -10.66 -12.38 -12.02
C ILE A 73 -9.46 -12.54 -12.97
N GLN A 74 -9.72 -13.31 -14.03
CA GLN A 74 -9.00 -13.54 -15.31
C GLN A 74 -7.49 -13.77 -15.26
#